data_AF-A0A956FS53-F1
#
_entry.id   AF-A0A956FS53-F1
#
_cell.length_a   1.000
_cell.length_b   1.000
_cell.length_c   1.000
_cell.angle_alpha   90.00
_cell.angle_beta   90.00
_cell.angle_gamma   90.00
#
_symmetry.space_group_name_H-M   'P 1'
#
loop_
_entity.id
_entity.type
_entity.pdbx_description
1 polymer ?
#
loop_
_entity_poly.entity_id
_entity_poly.type
_entity_poly.pdbx_seq_one_letter_code
_entity_poly.pdbx_strand_id
1 'polypeptide(L)' 'MCRRAGGSSVIVARDGDPETRLRWRRTGGGSSPTSEVDLEWSIPADVAAGTYRLIYRGRARSAG' A
#
# COMPACT_ATOMS: atom_id res chain seq x y z
N MET A 1 -2.87 -4.78 -3.06
CA MET A 1 -4.11 -4.15 -3.57
C MET A 1 -5.18 -5.22 -3.61
N CYS A 2 -6.42 -4.89 -3.24
CA CYS A 2 -7.52 -5.85 -3.34
C CYS A 2 -8.76 -5.26 -4.02
N ARG A 3 -9.50 -6.12 -4.71
CA ARG A 3 -10.79 -5.85 -5.34
C ARG A 3 -11.91 -6.41 -4.48
N ARG A 4 -13.01 -5.68 -4.33
CA ARG A 4 -14.24 -6.23 -3.77
C ARG A 4 -14.99 -7.07 -4.82
N ALA A 5 -15.29 -8.32 -4.50
CA ALA A 5 -16.06 -9.23 -5.35
C ALA A 5 -16.96 -10.12 -4.47
N GLY A 6 -18.29 -10.06 -4.68
CA GLY A 6 -19.25 -10.93 -4.00
C GLY A 6 -19.17 -10.90 -2.47
N GLY A 7 -18.94 -9.74 -1.86
CA GLY A 7 -18.76 -9.58 -0.41
C GLY A 7 -17.37 -9.93 0.12
N SER A 8 -16.52 -10.54 -0.70
CA SER A 8 -15.13 -10.88 -0.36
C SER A 8 -14.13 -9.86 -0.94
N SER A 9 -12.91 -9.85 -0.41
CA SER A 9 -11.79 -9.08 -0.96
C SER A 9 -10.76 -10.02 -1.58
N VAL A 10 -10.51 -9.86 -2.87
CA VAL A 10 -9.55 -10.67 -3.64
C VAL A 10 -8.28 -9.85 -3.86
N ILE A 11 -7.10 -10.44 -3.61
CA ILE A 11 -5.81 -9.76 -3.88
C ILE A 11 -5.60 -9.71 -5.40
N VAL A 12 -5.31 -8.51 -5.92
CA VAL A 12 -5.12 -8.27 -7.36
C VAL A 12 -3.73 -7.74 -7.71
N ALA A 13 -3.00 -7.19 -6.73
CA ALA A 13 -1.59 -6.82 -6.86
C ALA A 13 -0.91 -6.85 -5.49
N ARG A 14 0.40 -7.05 -5.45
CA ARG A 14 1.31 -7.06 -4.32
C ARG A 14 2.43 -6.06 -4.56
N ASP A 15 3.17 -5.74 -3.50
CA ASP A 15 4.30 -4.80 -3.51
C ASP A 15 5.47 -5.18 -4.44
N GLY A 16 5.59 -6.46 -4.80
CA GLY A 16 6.54 -6.95 -5.79
C GLY A 16 6.08 -6.85 -7.24
N ASP A 17 4.81 -6.52 -7.48
CA ASP A 17 4.27 -6.48 -8.85
C ASP A 17 4.70 -5.17 -9.56
N PRO A 18 5.08 -5.21 -10.85
CA PRO A 18 5.70 -4.07 -11.56
C PRO A 18 4.86 -2.79 -11.60
N GLU A 19 3.54 -2.94 -11.54
CA GLU A 19 2.58 -1.84 -11.53
C GLU A 19 2.41 -1.18 -10.15
N THR A 20 3.07 -1.70 -9.12
CA THR A 20 3.01 -1.16 -7.77
C THR A 20 4.32 -0.51 -7.38
N ARG A 21 4.24 0.53 -6.56
CA ARG A 21 5.42 1.13 -5.92
C ARG A 21 5.14 1.40 -4.46
N LEU A 22 6.14 1.11 -3.63
CA LEU A 22 6.18 1.49 -2.22
C LEU A 22 7.40 2.35 -2.00
N ARG A 23 7.19 3.58 -1.51
CA ARG A 23 8.28 4.48 -1.13
C ARG A 23 8.13 4.82 0.34
N TRP A 24 9.17 4.56 1.11
CA TRP A 24 9.24 4.93 2.52
C TRP A 24 10.15 6.15 2.66
N ARG A 25 9.74 7.11 3.50
CA ARG A 25 10.60 8.25 3.85
C ARG A 25 10.47 8.59 5.33
N ARG A 26 11.61 8.97 5.92
CA ARG A 26 11.60 9.59 7.25
C ARG A 26 11.08 11.03 7.12
N THR A 27 10.13 11.40 7.96
CA THR A 27 9.56 12.76 7.98
C THR A 27 9.76 13.47 9.32
N GLY A 28 10.04 12.71 10.39
CA GLY A 28 10.49 13.26 11.66
C GLY A 28 11.98 13.62 11.67
N GLY A 29 12.34 14.66 12.42
CA GLY A 29 13.73 15.06 12.69
C GLY A 29 14.36 14.29 13.87
N GLY A 30 15.49 14.79 14.40
CA GLY A 30 16.23 14.12 15.49
C GLY A 30 15.42 13.77 16.76
N SER A 31 14.34 14.51 17.01
CA SER A 31 13.45 14.31 18.17
C SER A 31 12.16 13.53 17.86
N SER A 32 11.96 13.09 16.60
CA SER A 32 10.72 12.42 16.18
C SER A 32 11.02 11.21 15.29
N PRO A 33 10.60 9.99 15.69
CA PRO A 33 10.81 8.79 14.89
C PRO A 33 9.81 8.64 13.72
N THR A 34 9.02 9.67 13.39
CA THR A 34 7.95 9.60 12.38
C THR A 34 8.47 9.31 10.96
N SER A 35 7.70 8.52 10.22
CA SER A 35 7.91 8.21 8.81
C SER A 35 6.60 8.16 8.05
N GLU A 36 6.67 8.36 6.75
CA GLU A 36 5.55 8.23 5.81
C GLU A 36 5.83 7.12 4.78
N VAL A 37 4.74 6.54 4.28
CA VAL A 37 4.76 5.56 3.19
C VAL A 37 3.83 6.02 2.09
N ASP A 38 4.39 6.21 0.90
CA ASP A 38 3.64 6.42 -0.32
C ASP A 38 3.43 5.07 -1.01
N LEU A 39 2.17 4.72 -1.26
CA LEU A 39 1.77 3.54 -2.03
C LEU A 39 1.15 3.98 -3.35
N GLU A 40 1.70 3.47 -4.44
CA GLU A 40 1.27 3.76 -5.80
C GLU A 40 0.81 2.46 -6.48
N TRP A 41 -0.26 2.54 -7.26
CA TRP A 41 -0.71 1.46 -8.14
C TRP A 41 -1.06 2.06 -9.51
N SER A 42 -0.25 1.76 -10.51
CA SER A 42 -0.51 2.10 -11.91
C SER A 42 -1.49 1.07 -12.49
N ILE A 43 -2.79 1.36 -12.47
CA ILE A 43 -3.84 0.40 -12.85
C ILE A 43 -3.61 -0.12 -14.28
N PRO A 44 -3.31 -1.43 -14.47
CA PRO A 44 -3.17 -2.02 -15.80
C PRO A 44 -4.46 -1.97 -16.62
N ALA A 45 -4.35 -1.93 -17.95
CA ALA A 45 -5.48 -1.74 -18.85
C ALA A 45 -6.50 -2.91 -18.84
N ASP A 46 -6.06 -4.11 -18.45
CA ASP A 46 -6.88 -5.32 -18.36
C ASP A 46 -7.57 -5.50 -17.00
N VAL A 47 -7.37 -4.56 -16.07
CA VAL A 47 -8.05 -4.59 -14.77
C VAL A 47 -9.53 -4.28 -14.93
N ALA A 48 -10.37 -5.24 -14.55
CA ALA A 48 -11.82 -5.09 -14.55
C ALA A 48 -12.28 -3.87 -13.74
N ALA A 49 -13.31 -3.16 -14.21
CA ALA A 49 -13.92 -2.08 -13.44
C ALA A 49 -14.49 -2.58 -12.11
N GLY A 50 -14.39 -1.76 -11.06
CA GLY A 50 -14.95 -2.09 -9.75
C GLY A 50 -14.36 -1.26 -8.61
N THR A 51 -14.71 -1.65 -7.37
CA THR A 51 -14.18 -1.00 -6.17
C THR A 51 -12.93 -1.70 -5.67
N TYR A 52 -11.87 -0.91 -5.50
CA TYR A 52 -10.56 -1.36 -5.04
C TYR A 52 -10.17 -0.72 -3.72
N ARG A 53 -9.20 -1.34 -3.04
CA ARG A 53 -8.56 -0.82 -1.83
C ARG A 53 -7.05 -1.08 -1.87
N LEU A 54 -6.29 -0.04 -1.53
CA LEU A 54 -4.87 -0.17 -1.19
C LEU A 54 -4.77 -0.54 0.30
N ILE A 55 -3.93 -1.53 0.61
CA ILE A 55 -3.71 -2.00 1.98
C ILE A 55 -2.21 -1.93 2.25
N TYR A 56 -1.82 -1.15 3.26
CA TYR A 56 -0.47 -1.13 3.79
C TYR A 56 -0.36 -2.09 4.98
N ARG A 57 0.74 -2.84 5.07
CA ARG A 57 1.08 -3.67 6.24
C ARG A 57 2.48 -3.32 6.70
N GLY A 58 2.57 -2.47 7.71
CA GLY A 58 3.84 -2.03 8.32
C GLY A 58 4.11 -2.68 9.67
N ARG A 59 5.31 -2.44 10.20
CA ARG A 59 5.67 -2.69 11.61
C ARG A 59 6.19 -1.39 12.21
N ALA A 60 5.83 -1.14 13.46
CA ALA A 60 6.38 -0.05 14.26
C ALA A 60 7.02 -0.64 15.52
N ARG A 61 8.12 -0.04 15.97
CA ARG A 61 8.76 -0.34 17.26
C ARG A 61 8.37 0.75 18.27
N SER A 62 8.01 0.35 19.48
CA SER A 62 7.78 1.30 20.57
C SER A 62 9.06 2.03 20.96
N ALA A 63 8.97 3.33 21.19
CA ALA A 63 9.99 4.05 21.97
C ALA A 63 9.85 3.58 23.42
N GLY A 64 10.96 3.10 24.00
CA GLY A 64 11.00 2.66 25.40
C GLY A 64 10.90 3.82 26.38
#